data_AF-A0A479ZY95-F1
#
_entry.id   AF-A0A479ZY95-F1
#
_cell.length_a   1.000
_cell.length_b   1.000
_cell.length_c   1.000
_cell.angle_alpha   90.00
_cell.angle_beta   90.00
_cell.angle_gamma   90.00
#
_symmetry.space_group_name_H-M   'P 1'
#
loop_
_entity.id
_entity.type
_entity.pdbx_description
1 polymer ?
#
loop_
_entity_poly.entity_id
_entity_poly.type
_entity_poly.pdbx_seq_one_letter_code
_entity_poly.pdbx_strand_id
1 'polypeptide(L)'
;MKKLIPTITLILSCISLVSCNNPPTNTTTATSTNNTVQSQTKNSPTSETEQENKTDIKKEKTTETDKPEKIKSAPQISRKTTIKNKSPQVGTVKELVNGDLMCYVTLVDEQGKENQVGASFDICAEEGKFLNKKVRAIFTVESVNDCESAEPCGKTRQESIITKIEVLEDKTTAKTETKPQANKTQTISNGEWKITIGNADSWTGVNNTGNLTYQGCDTKGNCLELTGGKVSCRDGKCVTGWRNGDYVYILEQPITEDGNADSTLIVRKGDQEILKATGLK
;
A
#
# COMPACT_ATOMS: atom_id res chain seq x y z
N MET A 1 -49.13 18.99 -32.36
CA MET A 1 -48.94 17.69 -31.69
C MET A 1 -49.28 16.57 -32.66
N LYS A 2 -48.29 15.95 -33.29
CA LYS A 2 -48.46 14.74 -34.11
C LYS A 2 -47.59 13.66 -33.50
N LYS A 3 -48.23 12.64 -32.93
CA LYS A 3 -47.57 11.48 -32.30
C LYS A 3 -47.22 10.48 -33.41
N LEU A 4 -45.95 10.15 -33.55
CA LEU A 4 -45.46 9.04 -34.37
C LEU A 4 -45.17 7.86 -33.43
N ILE A 5 -45.77 6.72 -33.72
CA ILE A 5 -45.57 5.44 -33.06
C ILE A 5 -44.45 4.70 -33.82
N PRO A 6 -43.42 4.13 -33.17
CA PRO A 6 -42.45 3.27 -33.83
C PRO A 6 -42.92 1.80 -33.84
N THR A 7 -42.89 1.19 -35.03
CA THR A 7 -43.02 -0.26 -35.23
C THR A 7 -41.69 -0.94 -34.89
N ILE A 8 -41.72 -1.80 -33.88
CA ILE A 8 -40.63 -2.71 -33.49
C ILE A 8 -40.66 -3.89 -34.45
N THR A 9 -39.57 -4.11 -35.19
CA THR A 9 -39.37 -5.33 -35.98
C THR A 9 -38.29 -6.16 -35.29
N LEU A 10 -38.72 -7.25 -34.64
CA LEU A 10 -37.88 -8.23 -33.97
C LEU A 10 -37.38 -9.23 -35.01
N ILE A 11 -36.10 -9.15 -35.42
CA ILE A 11 -35.47 -10.16 -36.28
C ILE A 11 -34.69 -11.12 -35.39
N LEU A 12 -35.35 -12.23 -35.06
CA LEU A 12 -34.77 -13.42 -34.45
C LEU A 12 -34.07 -14.23 -35.55
N SER A 13 -32.74 -14.18 -35.62
CA SER A 13 -31.97 -15.06 -36.50
C SER A 13 -31.04 -15.93 -35.65
N CYS A 14 -31.50 -17.16 -35.44
CA CYS A 14 -30.67 -18.28 -35.02
C CYS A 14 -29.69 -18.62 -36.14
N ILE A 15 -28.39 -18.60 -35.86
CA ILE A 15 -27.42 -19.37 -36.64
C ILE A 15 -26.65 -20.26 -35.69
N SER A 16 -26.73 -21.54 -36.04
CA SER A 16 -26.25 -22.74 -35.39
C SER A 16 -24.74 -22.82 -35.21
N LEU A 17 -24.38 -23.46 -34.10
CA LEU A 17 -23.06 -24.00 -33.78
C LEU A 17 -22.60 -25.00 -34.85
N VAL A 18 -21.42 -24.80 -35.40
CA VAL A 18 -20.62 -25.86 -36.03
C VAL A 18 -19.27 -25.89 -35.31
N SER A 19 -19.06 -27.00 -34.62
CA SER A 19 -17.81 -27.43 -34.01
C SER A 19 -16.90 -28.02 -35.08
N CYS A 20 -15.62 -27.63 -35.09
CA CYS A 20 -14.54 -28.41 -35.68
C CYS A 20 -13.30 -28.34 -34.77
N ASN A 21 -13.00 -29.49 -34.17
CA ASN A 21 -11.74 -29.86 -33.52
C ASN A 21 -10.61 -29.89 -34.55
N ASN A 22 -9.44 -29.33 -34.21
CA ASN A 22 -8.13 -29.98 -34.41
C ASN A 22 -7.01 -29.16 -33.74
N PRO A 23 -6.20 -29.75 -32.84
CA PRO A 23 -4.94 -29.18 -32.40
C PRO A 23 -3.79 -29.58 -33.35
N PRO A 24 -2.74 -28.74 -33.49
CA PRO A 24 -1.56 -29.09 -34.27
C PRO A 24 -0.66 -30.10 -33.56
N THR A 25 -0.25 -31.12 -34.32
CA THR A 25 0.90 -32.00 -34.09
C THR A 25 2.20 -31.21 -34.00
N ASN A 26 3.02 -31.51 -32.98
CA ASN A 26 4.47 -31.58 -33.14
C ASN A 26 5.05 -32.61 -32.16
N THR A 27 5.57 -33.68 -32.76
CA THR A 27 6.41 -34.70 -32.16
C THR A 27 7.86 -34.19 -32.14
N THR A 28 8.47 -34.06 -30.96
CA THR A 28 9.91 -34.27 -30.79
C THR A 28 10.15 -34.94 -29.44
N THR A 29 10.31 -36.26 -29.48
CA THR A 29 10.80 -37.06 -28.37
C THR A 29 12.33 -37.02 -28.41
N ALA A 30 12.96 -36.48 -27.37
CA ALA A 30 14.35 -36.74 -27.05
C ALA A 30 14.43 -37.13 -25.57
N THR A 31 14.72 -38.41 -25.36
CA THR A 31 15.00 -39.05 -24.07
C THR A 31 16.35 -38.62 -23.54
N SER A 32 16.43 -38.21 -22.26
CA SER A 32 17.50 -38.64 -21.33
C SER A 32 17.20 -38.27 -19.87
N THR A 33 16.85 -39.33 -19.12
CA THR A 33 17.48 -39.80 -17.87
C THR A 33 17.46 -38.94 -16.59
N ASN A 34 16.55 -39.33 -15.69
CA ASN A 34 16.62 -39.50 -14.23
C ASN A 34 17.77 -38.84 -13.42
N ASN A 35 17.41 -38.06 -12.40
CA ASN A 35 17.52 -38.47 -10.99
C ASN A 35 16.79 -37.50 -10.05
N THR A 36 15.81 -38.04 -9.32
CA THR A 36 15.10 -37.40 -8.21
C THR A 36 15.62 -38.01 -6.91
N VAL A 37 16.07 -37.18 -5.96
CA VAL A 37 16.20 -37.57 -4.55
C VAL A 37 15.25 -36.69 -3.76
N GLN A 38 14.15 -37.30 -3.35
CA GLN A 38 13.15 -36.80 -2.42
C GLN A 38 13.32 -37.59 -1.13
N SER A 39 13.66 -36.92 -0.02
CA SER A 39 13.59 -37.52 1.31
C SER A 39 12.42 -36.90 2.05
N GLN A 40 11.34 -37.68 2.18
CA GLN A 40 10.32 -37.54 3.19
C GLN A 40 10.64 -38.50 4.33
N THR A 41 10.54 -38.05 5.58
CA THR A 41 10.47 -38.95 6.73
C THR A 41 9.25 -38.56 7.58
N LYS A 42 8.25 -39.44 7.57
CA LYS A 42 7.26 -39.59 8.64
C LYS A 42 7.53 -40.95 9.29
N ASN A 43 7.66 -41.00 10.61
CA ASN A 43 6.99 -42.03 11.40
C ASN A 43 6.82 -41.57 12.85
N SER A 44 5.69 -41.96 13.43
CA SER A 44 5.23 -41.73 14.80
C SER A 44 5.32 -43.06 15.58
N PRO A 45 4.72 -43.21 16.78
CA PRO A 45 5.33 -43.11 18.11
C PRO A 45 5.55 -44.48 18.79
N THR A 46 6.31 -44.52 19.89
CA THR A 46 6.22 -45.62 20.87
C THR A 46 6.48 -45.07 22.28
N SER A 47 5.50 -45.24 23.15
CA SER A 47 5.59 -45.08 24.60
C SER A 47 6.09 -46.38 25.23
N GLU A 48 6.99 -46.28 26.20
CA GLU A 48 7.09 -47.25 27.31
C GLU A 48 7.40 -46.51 28.62
N THR A 49 6.80 -47.03 29.68
CA THR A 49 6.68 -46.46 31.03
C THR A 49 7.61 -47.19 32.01
N GLU A 50 8.07 -46.44 33.00
CA GLU A 50 8.29 -46.84 34.42
C GLU A 50 9.60 -47.44 34.97
N GLN A 51 9.85 -46.95 36.19
CA GLN A 51 10.65 -47.42 37.34
C GLN A 51 12.14 -47.05 37.38
N GLU A 52 12.55 -46.06 38.20
CA GLU A 52 12.62 -45.98 39.68
C GLU A 52 13.91 -46.60 40.24
N ASN A 53 14.86 -45.76 40.72
CA ASN A 53 15.40 -45.89 42.08
C ASN A 53 16.23 -44.68 42.56
N LYS A 54 15.86 -44.23 43.77
CA LYS A 54 16.61 -43.62 44.90
C LYS A 54 18.02 -43.03 44.68
N THR A 55 18.23 -41.75 45.00
CA THR A 55 18.54 -41.15 46.33
C THR A 55 20.04 -40.98 46.53
N ASP A 56 20.52 -39.74 46.60
CA ASP A 56 21.19 -39.29 47.82
C ASP A 56 21.18 -37.76 47.97
N ILE A 57 20.65 -37.34 49.11
CA ILE A 57 20.65 -35.99 49.63
C ILE A 57 21.91 -35.85 50.47
N LYS A 58 22.69 -34.78 50.27
CA LYS A 58 23.54 -34.23 51.33
C LYS A 58 23.25 -32.74 51.50
N LYS A 59 22.68 -32.43 52.66
CA LYS A 59 22.37 -31.10 53.18
C LYS A 59 23.13 -30.96 54.50
N GLU A 60 23.93 -29.92 54.64
CA GLU A 60 24.37 -29.38 55.94
C GLU A 60 24.81 -27.92 55.72
N LYS A 61 24.03 -26.89 56.11
CA LYS A 61 23.76 -26.29 57.45
C LYS A 61 24.83 -25.21 57.79
N THR A 62 24.50 -23.93 57.56
CA THR A 62 24.17 -22.86 58.56
C THR A 62 25.41 -22.05 58.98
N THR A 63 25.36 -20.70 58.97
CA THR A 63 25.14 -19.91 60.19
C THR A 63 24.66 -18.48 59.86
N GLU A 64 23.55 -18.10 60.49
CA GLU A 64 22.98 -16.76 60.63
C GLU A 64 23.81 -15.90 61.61
N THR A 65 23.79 -14.57 61.42
CA THR A 65 23.74 -13.62 62.55
C THR A 65 22.83 -12.44 62.20
N ASP A 66 21.75 -12.29 62.98
CA ASP A 66 20.76 -11.21 63.05
C ASP A 66 21.36 -9.85 63.52
N LYS A 67 21.06 -8.71 62.85
CA LYS A 67 20.10 -7.61 63.18
C LYS A 67 20.60 -6.58 64.24
N PRO A 68 20.12 -5.31 64.39
CA PRO A 68 19.22 -4.42 63.62
C PRO A 68 19.92 -3.11 63.13
N GLU A 69 19.37 -2.26 62.25
CA GLU A 69 18.54 -1.11 62.64
C GLU A 69 18.25 -0.20 61.41
N LYS A 70 17.10 0.50 61.48
CA LYS A 70 16.76 1.79 60.86
C LYS A 70 16.23 1.84 59.43
N ILE A 71 14.89 1.80 59.40
CA ILE A 71 14.01 2.60 58.54
C ILE A 71 14.59 4.02 58.37
N LYS A 72 15.00 4.35 57.15
CA LYS A 72 14.89 5.71 56.62
C LYS A 72 14.21 5.61 55.26
N SER A 73 12.95 5.99 55.25
CA SER A 73 12.17 6.30 54.05
C SER A 73 12.91 7.35 53.24
N ALA A 74 13.72 6.89 52.27
CA ALA A 74 14.19 7.74 51.19
C ALA A 74 13.03 7.90 50.20
N PRO A 75 12.73 9.11 49.70
CA PRO A 75 11.67 9.28 48.73
C PRO A 75 12.02 8.43 47.51
N GLN A 76 11.14 7.50 47.15
CA GLN A 76 11.13 6.95 45.80
C GLN A 76 10.80 8.12 44.87
N ILE A 77 11.84 8.87 44.50
CA ILE A 77 11.84 9.69 43.31
C ILE A 77 11.60 8.68 42.20
N SER A 78 10.35 8.59 41.77
CA SER A 78 9.96 7.97 40.52
C SER A 78 10.84 8.62 39.46
N ARG A 79 11.96 7.97 39.13
CA ARG A 79 12.70 8.27 37.92
C ARG A 79 11.70 7.95 36.83
N LYS A 80 10.99 8.99 36.38
CA LYS A 80 10.27 9.00 35.12
C LYS A 80 11.35 8.68 34.10
N THR A 81 11.48 7.39 33.77
CA THR A 81 12.31 6.93 32.68
C THR A 81 11.65 7.50 31.44
N THR A 82 12.09 8.70 31.07
CA THR A 82 11.62 9.34 29.85
C THR A 82 12.08 8.43 28.72
N ILE A 83 11.16 7.61 28.21
CA ILE A 83 11.40 6.80 27.01
C ILE A 83 11.71 7.83 25.90
N LYS A 84 13.00 8.00 25.62
CA LYS A 84 13.47 8.96 24.64
C LYS A 84 13.15 8.37 23.27
N ASN A 85 12.07 8.85 22.67
CA ASN A 85 11.69 8.43 21.33
C ASN A 85 12.79 8.87 20.36
N LYS A 86 13.47 7.89 19.74
CA LYS A 86 14.55 8.14 18.76
C LYS A 86 13.99 8.38 17.36
N SER A 87 12.69 8.23 17.19
CA SER A 87 12.01 8.34 15.90
C SER A 87 11.75 9.81 15.55
N PRO A 88 11.76 10.14 14.26
CA PRO A 88 11.49 11.52 13.82
C PRO A 88 10.07 11.93 14.20
N GLN A 89 9.93 13.13 14.77
CA GLN A 89 8.62 13.75 15.00
C GLN A 89 8.02 14.32 13.73
N VAL A 90 8.84 14.58 12.70
CA VAL A 90 8.41 15.12 11.42
C VAL A 90 9.02 14.28 10.31
N GLY A 91 8.19 13.85 9.37
CA GLY A 91 8.64 13.03 8.24
C GLY A 91 7.53 12.82 7.22
N THR A 92 7.89 12.25 6.07
CA THR A 92 6.92 11.87 5.04
C THR A 92 6.48 10.43 5.27
N VAL A 93 5.17 10.19 5.30
CA VAL A 93 4.65 8.83 5.43
C VAL A 93 4.77 8.13 4.09
N LYS A 94 5.60 7.08 4.03
CA LYS A 94 5.84 6.30 2.81
C LYS A 94 4.94 5.08 2.72
N GLU A 95 4.61 4.49 3.87
CA GLU A 95 3.86 3.25 3.96
C GLU A 95 3.15 3.18 5.31
N LEU A 96 1.95 2.58 5.30
CA LEU A 96 1.21 2.20 6.50
C LEU A 96 0.80 0.73 6.33
N VAL A 97 1.12 -0.11 7.31
CA VAL A 97 0.76 -1.53 7.31
C VAL A 97 -0.03 -1.82 8.57
N ASN A 98 -1.28 -2.23 8.40
CA ASN A 98 -2.09 -2.72 9.52
C ASN A 98 -1.57 -4.09 9.92
N GLY A 99 -0.88 -4.17 11.06
CA GLY A 99 -0.26 -5.41 11.53
C GLY A 99 -0.93 -5.94 12.80
N ASP A 100 -0.49 -7.12 13.19
CA ASP A 100 -1.06 -7.95 14.26
C ASP A 100 -1.17 -7.24 15.62
N LEU A 101 -0.13 -6.46 15.98
CA LEU A 101 -0.04 -5.81 17.30
C LEU A 101 -0.30 -4.30 17.26
N MET A 102 -0.14 -3.68 16.10
CA MET A 102 -0.29 -2.24 15.89
C MET A 102 -0.26 -1.89 14.40
N CYS A 103 -0.53 -0.63 14.09
CA CYS A 103 -0.22 -0.06 12.79
C CYS A 103 1.29 0.20 12.70
N TYR A 104 1.94 -0.27 11.63
CA TYR A 104 3.34 0.04 11.34
C TYR A 104 3.42 1.14 10.30
N VAL A 105 4.12 2.22 10.62
CA VAL A 105 4.26 3.39 9.74
C VAL A 105 5.73 3.54 9.33
N THR A 106 5.99 3.70 8.05
CA THR A 106 7.32 4.03 7.53
C THR A 106 7.42 5.54 7.35
N LEU A 107 8.19 6.21 8.22
CA LEU A 107 8.47 7.64 8.15
C LEU A 107 9.84 7.90 7.54
N VAL A 108 9.88 8.73 6.51
CA VAL A 108 11.13 9.28 5.94
C VAL A 108 11.43 10.60 6.64
N ASP A 109 12.56 10.70 7.35
CA ASP A 109 12.98 11.95 7.98
C ASP A 109 13.55 12.97 6.97
N GLU A 110 13.93 14.15 7.46
CA GLU A 110 14.47 15.23 6.60
C GLU A 110 15.83 14.89 5.98
N GLN A 111 16.53 13.89 6.54
CA GLN A 111 17.78 13.37 5.99
C GLN A 111 17.54 12.25 4.95
N GLY A 112 16.28 11.93 4.64
CA GLY A 112 15.91 10.88 3.70
C GLY A 112 16.03 9.46 4.28
N LYS A 113 16.21 9.32 5.60
CA LYS A 113 16.33 8.02 6.25
C LYS A 113 14.96 7.49 6.64
N GLU A 114 14.73 6.23 6.32
CA GLU A 114 13.50 5.52 6.67
C GLU A 114 13.55 5.04 8.13
N ASN A 115 12.47 5.29 8.85
CA ASN A 115 12.28 4.88 10.22
C ASN A 115 10.91 4.21 10.34
N GLN A 116 10.90 2.92 10.65
CA GLN A 116 9.68 2.19 10.93
C GLN A 116 9.26 2.45 12.38
N VAL A 117 8.01 2.85 12.58
CA VAL A 117 7.47 3.24 13.88
C VAL A 117 6.10 2.64 14.10
N GLY A 118 5.82 2.29 15.35
CA GLY A 118 4.49 1.84 15.77
C GLY A 118 3.49 2.99 15.85
N ALA A 119 2.24 2.71 15.52
CA ALA A 119 1.12 3.65 15.57
C ALA A 119 -0.17 2.94 16.02
N SER A 120 -1.14 3.71 16.49
CA SER A 120 -2.47 3.18 16.78
C SER A 120 -3.16 2.70 15.50
N PHE A 121 -4.06 1.74 15.64
CA PHE A 121 -4.82 1.17 14.51
C PHE A 121 -5.63 2.21 13.73
N ASP A 122 -6.14 3.24 14.42
CA ASP A 122 -6.89 4.34 13.81
C ASP A 122 -6.08 5.07 12.72
N ILE A 123 -4.76 5.12 12.87
CA ILE A 123 -3.88 5.74 11.87
C ILE A 123 -3.89 4.94 10.56
N CYS A 124 -3.87 3.60 10.64
CA CYS A 124 -3.97 2.73 9.46
C CYS A 124 -5.38 2.75 8.84
N ALA A 125 -6.43 2.91 9.65
CA ALA A 125 -7.80 3.05 9.12
C ALA A 125 -7.99 4.29 8.24
N GLU A 126 -7.14 5.31 8.43
CA GLU A 126 -7.15 6.55 7.67
C GLU A 126 -5.96 6.67 6.70
N GLU A 127 -5.41 5.55 6.21
CA GLU A 127 -4.23 5.48 5.32
C GLU A 127 -4.25 6.55 4.21
N GLY A 128 -5.36 6.67 3.49
CA GLY A 128 -5.50 7.62 2.38
C GLY A 128 -5.33 9.11 2.77
N LYS A 129 -5.48 9.45 4.05
CA LYS A 129 -5.25 10.81 4.55
C LYS A 129 -3.76 11.10 4.78
N PHE A 130 -2.94 10.08 5.02
CA PHE A 130 -1.57 10.25 5.50
C PHE A 130 -0.51 9.81 4.48
N LEU A 131 -0.81 8.82 3.65
CA LEU A 131 0.13 8.28 2.67
C LEU A 131 0.68 9.38 1.74
N ASN A 132 2.00 9.39 1.57
CA ASN A 132 2.77 10.37 0.80
C ASN A 132 2.65 11.83 1.25
N LYS A 133 2.21 12.09 2.49
CA LYS A 133 2.18 13.45 3.05
C LYS A 133 3.32 13.67 4.03
N LYS A 134 3.82 14.91 4.08
CA LYS A 134 4.67 15.38 5.19
C LYS A 134 3.79 15.57 6.42
N VAL A 135 4.17 14.95 7.51
CA VAL A 135 3.36 14.95 8.73
C VAL A 135 4.21 15.22 9.96
N ARG A 136 3.54 15.66 11.02
CA ARG A 136 4.05 15.69 12.38
C ARG A 136 3.40 14.53 13.15
N ALA A 137 4.21 13.56 13.52
CA ALA A 137 3.81 12.44 14.35
C ALA A 137 3.84 12.85 15.83
N ILE A 138 2.71 12.65 16.50
CA ILE A 138 2.58 12.85 17.95
C ILE A 138 2.62 11.48 18.61
N PHE A 139 3.63 11.30 19.47
CA PHE A 139 3.87 10.05 20.16
C PHE A 139 3.39 10.10 21.60
N THR A 140 2.75 9.03 22.04
CA THR A 140 2.40 8.77 23.44
C THR A 140 2.98 7.43 23.86
N VAL A 141 3.22 7.26 25.16
CA VAL A 141 3.66 5.98 25.72
C VAL A 141 2.40 5.18 26.03
N GLU A 142 2.22 4.07 25.33
CA GLU A 142 1.07 3.19 25.50
C GLU A 142 1.51 1.75 25.81
N SER A 143 0.58 1.03 26.42
CA SER A 143 0.72 -0.37 26.78
C SER A 143 0.38 -1.23 25.56
N VAL A 144 1.39 -1.71 24.86
CA VAL A 144 1.27 -2.58 23.68
C VAL A 144 1.38 -4.05 24.11
N ASN A 145 0.56 -4.92 23.54
CA ASN A 145 0.62 -6.36 23.79
C ASN A 145 1.85 -6.98 23.12
N ASP A 146 2.51 -7.91 23.82
CA ASP A 146 3.66 -8.64 23.27
C ASP A 146 3.27 -9.75 22.27
N CYS A 147 1.98 -10.07 22.09
CA CYS A 147 1.47 -11.01 21.10
C CYS A 147 -0.07 -10.88 20.89
N GLU A 148 -0.61 -11.62 19.92
CA GLU A 148 -2.06 -11.70 19.63
C GLU A 148 -2.85 -12.72 20.49
N SER A 149 -2.18 -13.71 21.10
CA SER A 149 -2.81 -14.81 21.84
C SER A 149 -2.69 -14.62 23.36
N ALA A 150 -3.34 -15.48 24.17
CA ALA A 150 -3.35 -15.29 25.62
C ALA A 150 -2.23 -16.02 26.39
N GLU A 151 -1.52 -17.02 25.83
CA GLU A 151 -0.47 -17.75 26.55
C GLU A 151 0.63 -18.32 25.63
N PRO A 152 1.93 -18.24 26.00
CA PRO A 152 2.49 -17.69 27.25
C PRO A 152 2.63 -16.16 27.23
N CYS A 153 1.94 -15.50 26.30
CA CYS A 153 2.07 -14.10 26.02
C CYS A 153 0.81 -13.35 26.51
N GLY A 154 1.04 -12.46 27.46
CA GLY A 154 0.00 -11.69 28.15
C GLY A 154 0.62 -10.55 28.96
N LYS A 155 1.86 -10.20 28.60
CA LYS A 155 2.59 -9.06 29.16
C LYS A 155 2.40 -7.91 28.19
N THR A 156 2.23 -6.72 28.77
CA THR A 156 2.25 -5.49 28.01
C THR A 156 3.56 -4.78 28.21
N ARG A 157 4.09 -4.19 27.14
CA ARG A 157 5.26 -3.33 27.18
C ARG A 157 4.85 -1.89 26.94
N GLN A 158 5.51 -0.98 27.65
CA GLN A 158 5.34 0.45 27.42
C GLN A 158 6.16 0.83 26.20
N GLU A 159 5.49 1.24 25.13
CA GLU A 159 6.13 1.65 23.89
C GLU A 159 5.65 3.04 23.47
N SER A 160 6.54 3.81 22.87
CA SER A 160 6.18 5.14 22.36
C SER A 160 5.70 5.01 20.93
N ILE A 161 4.38 5.07 20.73
CA ILE A 161 3.72 4.88 19.44
C ILE A 161 3.03 6.17 18.99
N ILE A 162 2.78 6.30 17.69
CA ILE A 162 2.03 7.41 17.12
C ILE A 162 0.55 7.21 17.44
N THR A 163 -0.04 8.17 18.15
CA THR A 163 -1.49 8.19 18.41
C THR A 163 -2.22 9.26 17.63
N LYS A 164 -1.47 10.26 17.13
CA LYS A 164 -2.04 11.30 16.28
C LYS A 164 -1.03 11.71 15.22
N ILE A 165 -1.53 11.85 14.00
CA ILE A 165 -0.79 12.45 12.89
C ILE A 165 -1.42 13.79 12.58
N GLU A 166 -0.60 14.83 12.60
CA GLU A 166 -0.96 16.14 12.06
C GLU A 166 -0.33 16.25 10.69
N VAL A 167 -1.16 16.31 9.65
CA VAL A 167 -0.65 16.64 8.32
C VAL A 167 -0.08 18.04 8.42
N LEU A 168 1.24 18.15 8.21
CA LEU A 168 1.87 19.43 8.04
C LEU A 168 1.53 19.83 6.63
N GLU A 169 0.39 20.50 6.49
CA GLU A 169 0.05 21.18 5.26
C GLU A 169 1.23 22.08 4.92
N ASP A 170 1.97 21.75 3.86
CA ASP A 170 2.44 22.81 2.99
C ASP A 170 1.16 23.52 2.58
N LYS A 171 1.00 24.79 2.96
CA LYS A 171 -0.21 25.60 2.72
C LYS A 171 -0.67 25.47 1.26
N THR A 172 -1.45 24.44 0.97
CA THR A 172 -1.91 24.09 -0.37
C THR A 172 -3.20 23.25 -0.24
N THR A 173 -4.05 23.66 0.71
CA THR A 173 -5.48 23.32 0.75
C THR A 173 -6.28 24.57 1.12
N ALA A 174 -6.10 25.65 0.36
CA ALA A 174 -7.12 26.69 0.22
C ALA A 174 -6.86 27.42 -1.10
N LYS A 175 -7.94 27.60 -1.87
CA LYS A 175 -7.98 28.41 -3.09
C LYS A 175 -7.18 29.71 -2.92
N THR A 176 -6.45 30.08 -3.97
CA THR A 176 -5.86 31.39 -4.33
C THR A 176 -4.35 31.31 -4.53
N GLU A 177 -3.98 31.20 -5.81
CA GLU A 177 -2.81 31.80 -6.47
C GLU A 177 -1.58 32.15 -5.58
N THR A 178 -0.47 31.41 -5.74
CA THR A 178 0.81 31.91 -6.30
C THR A 178 1.93 30.85 -6.18
N LYS A 179 2.33 30.32 -7.35
CA LYS A 179 3.58 29.63 -7.77
C LYS A 179 4.24 28.55 -6.88
N PRO A 180 4.06 27.25 -7.22
CA PRO A 180 4.95 26.17 -6.81
C PRO A 180 6.25 26.22 -7.62
N GLN A 181 7.34 25.78 -7.00
CA GLN A 181 8.51 25.29 -7.72
C GLN A 181 8.00 24.23 -8.72
N ALA A 182 8.26 24.45 -10.01
CA ALA A 182 7.42 23.94 -11.10
C ALA A 182 7.35 22.41 -11.18
N ASN A 183 6.43 21.80 -10.44
CA ASN A 183 5.91 20.46 -10.74
C ASN A 183 5.40 20.52 -12.17
N LYS A 184 5.98 19.71 -13.05
CA LYS A 184 5.69 19.79 -14.49
C LYS A 184 4.24 19.36 -14.70
N THR A 185 3.40 20.33 -15.01
CA THR A 185 2.00 20.12 -15.34
C THR A 185 1.84 20.18 -16.85
N GLN A 186 1.14 19.20 -17.41
CA GLN A 186 0.73 19.20 -18.81
C GLN A 186 -0.79 19.29 -18.86
N THR A 187 -1.32 20.16 -19.70
CA THR A 187 -2.75 20.22 -19.98
C THR A 187 -2.96 19.88 -21.44
N ILE A 188 -3.85 18.92 -21.69
CA ILE A 188 -4.26 18.52 -23.03
C ILE A 188 -5.78 18.64 -23.17
N SER A 189 -6.25 19.00 -24.35
CA SER A 189 -7.67 19.20 -24.61
C SER A 189 -8.05 18.89 -26.05
N ASN A 190 -9.30 18.52 -26.26
CA ASN A 190 -9.92 18.38 -27.58
C ASN A 190 -11.20 19.25 -27.71
N GLY A 191 -11.41 20.19 -26.79
CA GLY A 191 -12.60 21.03 -26.72
C GLY A 191 -13.78 20.40 -25.97
N GLU A 192 -13.88 19.07 -25.94
CA GLU A 192 -14.89 18.36 -25.13
C GLU A 192 -14.38 17.99 -23.74
N TRP A 193 -13.12 17.60 -23.69
CA TRP A 193 -12.41 17.19 -22.49
C TRP A 193 -11.18 18.04 -22.29
N LYS A 194 -10.98 18.48 -21.05
CA LYS A 194 -9.74 19.11 -20.60
C LYS A 194 -9.11 18.22 -19.55
N ILE A 195 -7.89 17.75 -19.80
CA ILE A 195 -7.15 16.87 -18.90
C ILE A 195 -5.89 17.59 -18.45
N THR A 196 -5.74 17.75 -17.14
CA THR A 196 -4.55 18.27 -16.50
C THR A 196 -3.82 17.11 -15.82
N ILE A 197 -2.57 16.88 -16.22
CA ILE A 197 -1.67 15.88 -15.65
C ILE A 197 -0.64 16.62 -14.82
N GLY A 198 -0.60 16.35 -13.53
CA GLY A 198 0.39 16.94 -12.62
C GLY A 198 1.44 15.92 -12.20
N ASN A 199 2.53 16.42 -11.62
CA ASN A 199 3.64 15.59 -11.13
C ASN A 199 4.23 14.69 -12.23
N ALA A 200 4.29 15.18 -13.47
CA ALA A 200 4.77 14.38 -14.61
C ALA A 200 6.25 13.97 -14.46
N ASP A 201 7.02 14.74 -13.70
CA ASP A 201 8.40 14.50 -13.31
C ASP A 201 8.58 13.38 -12.27
N SER A 202 7.49 12.89 -11.66
CA SER A 202 7.55 11.68 -10.82
C SER A 202 7.91 10.40 -11.58
N TRP A 203 7.76 10.40 -12.91
CA TRP A 203 8.14 9.27 -13.74
C TRP A 203 9.59 9.39 -14.20
N THR A 204 10.42 8.42 -13.81
CA THR A 204 11.87 8.41 -14.09
C THR A 204 12.23 7.72 -15.41
N GLY A 205 11.25 7.38 -16.24
CA GLY A 205 11.44 6.60 -17.48
C GLY A 205 11.34 5.08 -17.29
N VAL A 206 11.17 4.60 -16.06
CA VAL A 206 10.99 3.16 -15.77
C VAL A 206 9.52 2.76 -15.90
N ASN A 207 9.22 1.71 -16.65
CA ASN A 207 7.84 1.24 -16.84
C ASN A 207 7.14 0.89 -15.52
N ASN A 208 5.85 1.19 -15.44
CA ASN A 208 4.97 0.99 -14.30
C ASN A 208 5.36 1.80 -13.04
N THR A 209 6.09 2.90 -13.23
CA THR A 209 6.45 3.84 -12.15
C THR A 209 5.78 5.20 -12.36
N GLY A 210 5.97 6.11 -11.40
CA GLY A 210 5.32 7.42 -11.36
C GLY A 210 4.34 7.54 -10.19
N ASN A 211 3.94 8.78 -9.93
CA ASN A 211 2.86 9.16 -9.03
C ASN A 211 2.14 10.39 -9.60
N LEU A 212 1.72 10.28 -10.86
CA LEU A 212 1.12 11.38 -11.61
C LEU A 212 -0.29 11.64 -11.08
N THR A 213 -0.70 12.91 -11.08
CA THR A 213 -2.08 13.29 -10.80
C THR A 213 -2.85 13.50 -12.10
N TYR A 214 -4.16 13.32 -12.04
CA TYR A 214 -5.09 13.53 -13.14
C TYR A 214 -6.21 14.43 -12.67
N GLN A 215 -6.58 15.41 -13.48
CA GLN A 215 -7.81 16.17 -13.36
C GLN A 215 -8.45 16.24 -14.74
N GLY A 216 -9.55 15.52 -14.95
CA GLY A 216 -10.30 15.53 -16.20
C GLY A 216 -11.63 16.24 -16.02
N CYS A 217 -11.91 17.25 -16.85
CA CYS A 217 -13.15 18.02 -16.83
C CYS A 217 -13.88 17.95 -18.16
N ASP A 218 -15.21 17.86 -18.12
CA ASP A 218 -16.08 18.02 -19.29
C ASP A 218 -16.40 19.51 -19.57
N THR A 219 -17.11 19.78 -20.67
CA THR A 219 -17.57 21.14 -21.05
C THR A 219 -18.57 21.76 -20.09
N LYS A 220 -19.19 20.96 -19.21
CA LYS A 220 -20.15 21.42 -18.20
C LYS A 220 -19.46 21.79 -16.89
N GLY A 221 -18.15 21.58 -16.79
CA GLY A 221 -17.37 21.83 -15.58
C GLY A 221 -17.42 20.69 -14.57
N ASN A 222 -17.92 19.51 -14.93
CA ASN A 222 -17.82 18.34 -14.08
C ASN A 222 -16.40 17.79 -14.17
N CYS A 223 -15.69 17.82 -13.04
CA CYS A 223 -14.30 17.40 -12.97
C CYS A 223 -14.15 16.17 -12.06
N LEU A 224 -13.21 15.30 -12.43
CA LEU A 224 -12.75 14.17 -11.63
C LEU A 224 -11.24 14.30 -11.39
N GLU A 225 -10.83 14.11 -10.15
CA GLU A 225 -9.42 14.13 -9.74
C GLU A 225 -8.98 12.75 -9.28
N LEU A 226 -7.80 12.32 -9.75
CA LEU A 226 -7.19 11.03 -9.40
C LEU A 226 -5.70 11.21 -9.11
N THR A 227 -5.14 10.31 -8.31
CA THR A 227 -3.71 10.27 -7.94
C THR A 227 -3.16 8.86 -8.16
N GLY A 228 -1.84 8.69 -7.98
CA GLY A 228 -1.21 7.37 -8.12
C GLY A 228 -1.05 6.89 -9.57
N GLY A 229 -1.04 7.83 -10.53
CA GLY A 229 -0.87 7.52 -11.94
C GLY A 229 0.49 6.91 -12.24
N LYS A 230 0.49 5.86 -13.08
CA LYS A 230 1.71 5.14 -13.50
C LYS A 230 1.87 5.21 -15.01
N VAL A 231 3.11 5.31 -15.48
CA VAL A 231 3.44 5.37 -16.90
C VAL A 231 4.13 4.08 -17.33
N SER A 232 3.75 3.57 -18.49
CA SER A 232 4.44 2.48 -19.17
C SER A 232 4.53 2.76 -20.66
N CYS A 233 5.74 2.72 -21.20
CA CYS A 233 6.00 2.89 -22.63
C CYS A 233 6.46 1.57 -23.25
N ARG A 234 5.75 1.13 -24.30
CA ARG A 234 6.03 -0.11 -25.03
C ARG A 234 5.49 0.02 -26.45
N ASP A 235 6.16 -0.60 -27.41
CA ASP A 235 5.68 -0.74 -28.79
C ASP A 235 5.31 0.62 -29.44
N GLY A 236 6.16 1.64 -29.20
CA GLY A 236 5.98 2.98 -29.77
C GLY A 236 4.86 3.81 -29.14
N LYS A 237 4.32 3.40 -27.99
CA LYS A 237 3.25 4.10 -27.28
C LYS A 237 3.57 4.21 -25.80
N CYS A 238 3.25 5.35 -25.22
CA CYS A 238 3.25 5.58 -23.78
C CYS A 238 1.81 5.57 -23.27
N VAL A 239 1.59 4.82 -22.19
CA VAL A 239 0.30 4.72 -21.52
C VAL A 239 0.46 5.21 -20.10
N THR A 240 -0.34 6.19 -19.72
CA THR A 240 -0.49 6.65 -18.34
C THR A 240 -1.82 6.17 -17.80
N GLY A 241 -1.81 5.46 -16.67
CA GLY A 241 -3.00 4.82 -16.11
C GLY A 241 -3.30 5.25 -14.68
N TRP A 242 -4.57 5.49 -14.38
CA TRP A 242 -5.12 5.70 -13.03
C TRP A 242 -6.24 4.70 -12.75
N ARG A 243 -6.43 4.34 -11.48
CA ARG A 243 -7.51 3.45 -11.02
C ARG A 243 -8.38 4.15 -9.99
N ASN A 244 -9.68 3.92 -10.06
CA ASN A 244 -10.65 4.38 -9.07
C ASN A 244 -11.76 3.33 -8.91
N GLY A 245 -11.64 2.46 -7.90
CA GLY A 245 -12.48 1.27 -7.80
C GLY A 245 -12.38 0.40 -9.06
N ASP A 246 -13.52 0.07 -9.66
CA ASP A 246 -13.61 -0.74 -10.89
C ASP A 246 -13.30 0.04 -12.17
N TYR A 247 -13.02 1.35 -12.06
CA TYR A 247 -12.75 2.21 -13.19
C TYR A 247 -11.24 2.32 -13.44
N VAL A 248 -10.86 2.25 -14.72
CA VAL A 248 -9.50 2.47 -15.19
C VAL A 248 -9.50 3.60 -16.20
N TYR A 249 -8.67 4.62 -15.94
CA TYR A 249 -8.50 5.79 -16.80
C TYR A 249 -7.14 5.67 -17.46
N ILE A 250 -7.14 5.65 -18.79
CA ILE A 250 -5.97 5.34 -19.61
C ILE A 250 -5.77 6.51 -20.55
N LEU A 251 -4.63 7.17 -20.46
CA LEU A 251 -4.18 8.14 -21.44
C LEU A 251 -3.09 7.52 -22.29
N GLU A 252 -3.38 7.29 -23.56
CA GLU A 252 -2.46 6.71 -24.54
C GLU A 252 -1.92 7.82 -25.44
N GLN A 253 -0.59 7.90 -25.57
CA GLN A 253 0.09 8.81 -26.48
C GLN A 253 1.12 8.05 -27.32
N PRO A 254 1.08 8.14 -28.66
CA PRO A 254 2.15 7.66 -29.52
C PRO A 254 3.48 8.38 -29.24
N ILE A 255 4.59 7.66 -29.39
CA ILE A 255 5.93 8.25 -29.31
C ILE A 255 6.28 8.75 -30.71
N THR A 256 6.37 10.07 -30.87
CA THR A 256 6.86 10.74 -32.08
C THR A 256 8.20 11.42 -31.80
N GLU A 257 8.99 11.68 -32.84
CA GLU A 257 10.30 12.33 -32.72
C GLU A 257 10.21 13.72 -32.07
N ASP A 258 9.10 14.43 -32.30
CA ASP A 258 8.84 15.77 -31.78
C ASP A 258 8.03 15.78 -30.46
N GLY A 259 7.55 14.62 -30.02
CA GLY A 259 6.76 14.47 -28.79
C GLY A 259 5.36 15.08 -28.81
N ASN A 260 4.84 15.55 -29.96
CA ASN A 260 3.57 16.27 -30.07
C ASN A 260 2.41 15.40 -30.59
N ALA A 261 2.50 14.08 -30.43
CA ALA A 261 1.44 13.18 -30.85
C ALA A 261 0.14 13.43 -30.07
N ASP A 262 -0.98 13.36 -30.79
CA ASP A 262 -2.31 13.37 -30.20
C ASP A 262 -2.47 12.24 -29.19
N SER A 263 -3.00 12.58 -28.01
CA SER A 263 -3.36 11.61 -27.00
C SER A 263 -4.80 11.12 -27.16
N THR A 264 -5.06 9.92 -26.64
CA THR A 264 -6.41 9.34 -26.53
C THR A 264 -6.69 8.97 -25.08
N LEU A 265 -7.76 9.52 -24.51
CA LEU A 265 -8.30 9.10 -23.22
C LEU A 265 -9.28 7.94 -23.45
N ILE A 266 -9.08 6.86 -22.71
CA ILE A 266 -9.96 5.69 -22.65
C ILE A 266 -10.33 5.48 -21.18
N VAL A 267 -11.63 5.39 -20.89
CA VAL A 267 -12.12 5.01 -19.56
C VAL A 267 -12.84 3.69 -19.67
N ARG A 268 -12.46 2.75 -18.82
CA ARG A 268 -13.07 1.42 -18.73
C ARG A 268 -13.68 1.22 -17.35
N LYS A 269 -14.76 0.43 -17.30
CA LYS A 269 -15.30 -0.15 -16.07
C LYS A 269 -15.27 -1.68 -16.23
N GLY A 270 -14.36 -2.35 -15.53
CA GLY A 270 -14.00 -3.73 -15.86
C GLY A 270 -13.54 -3.85 -17.31
N ASP A 271 -14.16 -4.74 -18.09
CA ASP A 271 -13.82 -4.97 -19.50
C ASP A 271 -14.53 -4.03 -20.48
N GLN A 272 -15.50 -3.25 -20.02
CA GLN A 272 -16.29 -2.39 -20.88
C GLN A 272 -15.65 -1.00 -21.03
N GLU A 273 -15.41 -0.58 -22.27
CA GLU A 273 -15.10 0.81 -22.60
C GLU A 273 -16.36 1.68 -22.45
N ILE A 274 -16.28 2.68 -21.59
CA ILE A 274 -17.40 3.60 -21.32
C ILE A 274 -17.14 5.00 -21.87
N LEU A 275 -15.89 5.33 -22.17
CA LEU A 275 -15.51 6.59 -22.77
C LEU A 275 -14.25 6.42 -23.62
N LYS A 276 -14.26 7.06 -24.79
CA LYS A 276 -13.08 7.24 -25.63
C LYS A 276 -13.07 8.65 -26.21
N ALA A 277 -12.06 9.43 -25.88
CA ALA A 277 -11.86 10.78 -26.40
C ALA A 277 -10.50 10.86 -27.10
N THR A 278 -10.52 11.18 -28.39
CA THR A 278 -9.33 11.28 -29.25
C THR A 278 -8.97 12.74 -29.52
N GLY A 279 -7.77 12.99 -30.04
CA GLY A 279 -7.35 14.31 -30.49
C GLY A 279 -7.02 15.27 -29.35
N LEU A 280 -6.58 14.73 -28.20
CA LEU A 280 -6.16 15.53 -27.06
C LEU A 280 -4.74 16.07 -27.31
N LYS A 281 -4.58 17.39 -27.35
CA LYS A 281 -3.30 18.09 -27.52
C LYS A 281 -3.07 19.13 -26.45
#